data_AF-A0A4R4L1T6-F1
#
_entry.id   AF-A0A4R4L1T6-F1
#
_cell.length_a   1.000
_cell.length_b   1.000
_cell.length_c   1.000
_cell.angle_alpha   90.00
_cell.angle_beta   90.00
_cell.angle_gamma   90.00
#
_symmetry.space_group_name_H-M   'P 1'
#
loop_
_entity.id
_entity.type
_entity.pdbx_description
1 polymer ?
#
loop_
_entity_poly.entity_id
_entity_poly.type
_entity_poly.pdbx_seq_one_letter_code
_entity_poly.pdbx_strand_id
1 'polypeptide(L)'
;MEEWSELIAVHAPEKIPAVPNQPSYGRRKRGLLFWDDDFESSKYATEKMGSSPNPQFEEFLAWFMRRPGAELPERPTQELIDEADAYWAERKARIRERALSIKCPSCGVERGLCMRGKGKGKHPTEEIHMPRVIKATKELDSEAKGQAEDSAASADE
;
A
#
# COMPACT_ATOMS: atom_id res chain seq x y z
N MET A 1 70.48 21.96 14.27
CA MET A 1 69.06 22.08 13.90
C MET A 1 68.72 20.85 13.09
N GLU A 2 68.48 19.75 13.80
CA GLU A 2 67.92 18.51 13.28
C GLU A 2 66.62 18.32 14.07
N GLU A 3 65.48 18.25 13.39
CA GLU A 3 64.28 17.59 13.88
C GLU A 3 63.24 17.55 12.76
N TRP A 4 62.31 16.57 12.87
CA TRP A 4 61.21 16.24 11.95
C TRP A 4 61.51 15.22 10.85
N SER A 5 61.97 14.02 11.23
CA SER A 5 61.86 12.83 10.35
C SER A 5 61.41 11.58 11.10
N GLU A 6 60.33 11.68 11.87
CA GLU A 6 59.58 10.50 12.30
C GLU A 6 58.16 10.56 11.72
N LEU A 7 58.07 10.17 10.44
CA LEU A 7 56.81 9.70 9.87
C LEU A 7 56.44 8.42 10.61
N ILE A 8 55.52 8.52 11.57
CA ILE A 8 54.87 7.37 12.19
C ILE A 8 54.20 6.59 11.07
N ALA A 9 54.84 5.50 10.64
CA ALA A 9 54.24 4.53 9.74
C ALA A 9 53.11 3.83 10.52
N VAL A 10 51.90 4.34 10.37
CA VAL A 10 50.70 3.70 10.92
C VAL A 10 50.50 2.40 10.14
N HIS A 11 50.87 1.27 10.75
CA HIS A 11 50.56 -0.05 10.21
C HIS A 11 49.04 -0.19 10.10
N ALA A 12 48.52 -0.09 8.88
CA ALA A 12 47.16 -0.51 8.59
C ALA A 12 47.07 -2.04 8.78
N PRO A 13 46.14 -2.55 9.59
CA PRO A 13 45.99 -3.99 9.77
C PRO A 13 45.60 -4.65 8.45
N GLU A 14 46.21 -5.81 8.16
CA GLU A 14 45.98 -6.63 6.96
C GLU A 14 44.51 -7.04 6.78
N LYS A 15 43.72 -7.02 7.87
CA LYS A 15 42.27 -7.23 7.86
C LYS A 15 41.58 -6.21 8.76
N ILE A 16 40.81 -5.33 8.13
CA ILE A 16 39.80 -4.52 8.82
C ILE A 16 38.68 -5.48 9.25
N PRO A 17 38.36 -5.59 10.55
CA PRO A 17 37.23 -6.40 10.99
C PRO A 17 35.95 -5.89 10.33
N ALA A 18 35.11 -6.81 9.85
CA ALA A 18 33.85 -6.46 9.22
C ALA A 18 33.02 -5.60 10.19
N VAL A 19 32.72 -4.36 9.79
CA VAL A 19 31.87 -3.47 10.59
C VAL A 19 30.47 -4.09 10.61
N PRO A 20 29.91 -4.46 11.76
CA PRO A 20 28.69 -5.27 11.85
C PRO A 20 27.40 -4.55 11.38
N ASN A 21 27.52 -3.36 10.79
CA ASN A 21 26.42 -2.57 10.23
C ASN A 21 26.86 -1.78 8.99
N GLN A 22 27.67 -2.37 8.10
CA GLN A 22 27.87 -1.73 6.81
C GLN A 22 26.52 -1.54 6.10
N PRO A 23 26.19 -0.33 5.62
CA PRO A 23 24.99 -0.15 4.84
C PRO A 23 25.09 -1.03 3.60
N SER A 24 24.24 -2.04 3.50
CA SER A 24 24.13 -2.82 2.27
C SER A 24 23.75 -1.88 1.13
N TYR A 25 24.59 -1.87 0.10
CA TYR A 25 24.30 -1.24 -1.18
C TYR A 25 23.32 -2.17 -1.91
N GLY A 26 22.04 -1.79 -1.96
CA GLY A 26 20.97 -2.59 -2.57
C GLY A 26 19.58 -1.99 -2.33
N ARG A 27 18.56 -2.49 -3.04
CA ARG A 27 17.16 -2.06 -2.83
C ARG A 27 16.75 -2.37 -1.39
N ARG A 28 16.50 -1.32 -0.59
CA ARG A 28 15.91 -1.46 0.74
C ARG A 28 14.40 -1.27 0.63
N LYS A 29 13.64 -2.18 1.22
CA LYS A 29 12.20 -1.98 1.39
C LYS A 29 11.99 -0.86 2.41
N ARG A 30 11.31 0.21 2.00
CA ARG A 30 10.85 1.30 2.87
C ARG A 30 9.34 1.31 2.81
N GLY A 31 8.68 1.39 3.96
CA GLY A 31 7.22 1.53 4.03
C GLY A 31 6.82 2.99 3.90
N LEU A 32 5.82 3.26 3.08
CA LEU A 32 5.10 4.53 3.02
C LEU A 32 3.65 4.26 3.43
N LEU A 33 3.09 5.18 4.20
CA LEU A 33 1.70 5.11 4.62
C LEU A 33 0.89 6.05 3.72
N PHE A 34 -0.15 5.51 3.10
CA PHE A 34 -1.13 6.24 2.32
C PHE A 34 -2.49 6.06 2.97
N TRP A 35 -3.37 7.04 2.79
CA TRP A 35 -4.78 6.83 3.07
C TRP A 35 -5.36 5.89 2.01
N ASP A 36 -6.29 5.02 2.40
CA ASP A 36 -6.93 4.08 1.47
C ASP A 36 -7.61 4.82 0.30
N ASP A 37 -8.20 6.00 0.58
CA ASP A 37 -8.82 6.86 -0.43
C ASP A 37 -7.82 7.33 -1.50
N ASP A 38 -6.60 7.69 -1.10
CA ASP A 38 -5.56 8.10 -2.07
C ASP A 38 -4.98 6.88 -2.80
N PHE A 39 -4.75 5.78 -2.07
CA PHE A 39 -4.05 4.62 -2.60
C PHE A 39 -4.91 3.84 -3.61
N GLU A 40 -6.18 3.56 -3.29
CA GLU A 40 -7.05 2.76 -4.16
C GLU A 40 -7.43 3.52 -5.44
N SER A 41 -7.72 4.82 -5.35
CA SER A 41 -7.92 5.66 -6.54
C SER A 41 -6.64 5.73 -7.41
N SER A 42 -5.46 5.89 -6.78
CA SER A 42 -4.18 5.91 -7.54
C SER A 42 -3.89 4.57 -8.22
N LYS A 43 -4.21 3.45 -7.56
CA LYS A 43 -4.05 2.11 -8.12
C LYS A 43 -4.94 1.93 -9.34
N TYR A 44 -6.22 2.30 -9.23
CA TYR A 44 -7.15 2.26 -10.35
C TYR A 44 -6.65 3.07 -11.55
N ALA A 45 -6.31 4.35 -11.31
CA ALA A 45 -5.87 5.24 -12.38
C ALA A 45 -4.59 4.73 -13.07
N THR A 46 -3.60 4.27 -12.29
CA THR A 46 -2.34 3.76 -12.85
C THR A 46 -2.52 2.44 -13.60
N GLU A 47 -3.41 1.56 -13.17
CA GLU A 47 -3.75 0.33 -13.91
C GLU A 47 -4.40 0.66 -15.26
N LYS A 48 -5.30 1.65 -15.31
CA LYS A 48 -5.93 2.13 -16.57
C LYS A 48 -4.93 2.77 -17.54
N MET A 49 -3.88 3.39 -17.01
CA MET A 49 -2.75 3.92 -17.78
C MET A 49 -1.73 2.83 -18.18
N GLY A 50 -1.99 1.55 -17.89
CA GLY A 50 -1.08 0.45 -18.22
C GLY A 50 0.18 0.40 -17.34
N SER A 51 0.11 0.97 -16.13
CA SER A 51 1.22 1.08 -15.18
C SER A 51 0.81 0.55 -13.79
N SER A 52 1.58 0.92 -12.76
CA SER A 52 1.23 0.69 -11.36
C SER A 52 1.75 1.85 -10.49
N PRO A 53 1.29 1.99 -9.22
CA PRO A 53 1.68 3.14 -8.39
C PRO A 53 3.19 3.22 -8.10
N ASN A 54 3.86 2.08 -8.00
CA ASN A 54 5.28 2.03 -7.62
C ASN A 54 6.21 2.67 -8.67
N PRO A 55 6.18 2.29 -9.96
CA PRO A 55 6.92 2.99 -11.02
C PRO A 55 6.67 4.50 -11.05
N GLN A 56 5.41 4.92 -10.97
CA GLN A 56 5.02 6.34 -10.97
C GLN A 56 5.66 7.10 -9.79
N PHE A 57 5.68 6.47 -8.61
CA PHE A 57 6.32 7.05 -7.43
C PHE A 57 7.87 7.09 -7.56
N GLU A 58 8.48 6.05 -8.13
CA GLU A 58 9.93 6.02 -8.39
C GLU A 58 10.34 7.11 -9.39
N GLU A 59 9.57 7.30 -10.46
CA GLU A 59 9.75 8.38 -11.45
C GLU A 59 9.57 9.76 -10.83
N PHE A 60 8.51 9.95 -10.04
CA PHE A 60 8.27 11.19 -9.31
C PHE A 60 9.46 11.54 -8.39
N LEU A 61 9.98 10.57 -7.63
CA LEU A 61 11.15 10.79 -6.77
C LEU A 61 12.41 11.11 -7.58
N ALA A 62 12.60 10.44 -8.71
CA ALA A 62 13.74 10.71 -9.59
C ALA A 62 13.70 12.15 -10.13
N TRP A 63 12.52 12.59 -10.58
CA TRP A 63 12.28 13.96 -11.04
C TRP A 63 12.45 14.99 -9.92
N PHE A 64 11.84 14.76 -8.76
CA PHE A 64 11.91 15.65 -7.60
C PHE A 64 13.37 15.87 -7.14
N MET A 65 14.19 14.82 -7.21
CA MET A 65 15.61 14.87 -6.88
C MET A 65 16.51 15.37 -8.03
N ARG A 66 15.93 15.79 -9.17
CA ARG A 66 16.64 16.29 -10.36
C ARG A 66 17.69 15.32 -10.90
N ARG A 67 17.38 14.02 -10.91
CA ARG A 67 18.29 13.02 -11.47
C ARG A 67 18.45 13.23 -12.98
N PRO A 68 19.63 12.95 -13.57
CA PRO A 68 19.84 13.10 -15.01
C PRO A 68 18.83 12.28 -15.82
N GLY A 69 18.14 12.91 -16.77
CA GLY A 69 17.14 12.28 -17.63
C GLY A 69 15.81 11.95 -16.95
N ALA A 70 15.59 12.37 -15.70
CA ALA A 70 14.30 12.15 -15.03
C ALA A 70 13.26 13.18 -15.49
N GLU A 71 12.11 12.69 -15.93
CA GLU A 71 10.97 13.49 -16.35
C GLU A 71 9.84 13.39 -15.33
N LEU A 72 8.99 14.41 -15.29
CA LEU A 72 7.79 14.39 -14.45
C LEU A 72 6.86 13.29 -14.99
N PRO A 73 6.41 12.34 -14.16
CA PRO A 73 5.50 11.29 -14.62
C PRO A 73 4.20 11.87 -15.18
N GLU A 74 3.64 11.17 -16.17
CA GLU A 74 2.35 11.53 -16.76
C GLU A 74 1.26 11.52 -15.69
N ARG A 75 0.44 12.56 -15.69
CA ARG A 75 -0.68 12.67 -14.75
C ARG A 75 -1.92 12.02 -15.36
N PRO A 76 -2.72 11.29 -14.56
CA PRO A 76 -4.05 10.89 -14.97
C PRO A 76 -4.89 12.10 -15.43
N THR A 77 -5.74 11.91 -16.43
CA THR A 77 -6.72 12.92 -16.82
C THR A 77 -7.72 13.15 -15.68
N GLN A 78 -8.37 14.31 -15.65
CA GLN A 78 -9.39 14.57 -14.61
C GLN A 78 -10.54 13.57 -14.70
N GLU A 79 -10.96 13.21 -15.92
CA GLU A 79 -11.99 12.19 -16.15
C GLU A 79 -11.61 10.83 -15.54
N LEU A 80 -10.34 10.42 -15.67
CA LEU A 80 -9.86 9.18 -15.08
C LEU A 80 -9.77 9.25 -13.55
N ILE A 81 -9.46 10.42 -12.98
CA ILE A 81 -9.49 10.64 -11.53
C ILE A 81 -10.93 10.50 -11.02
N ASP A 82 -11.88 11.15 -11.69
CA ASP A 82 -13.30 11.11 -11.33
C ASP A 82 -13.85 9.67 -11.44
N GLU A 83 -13.45 8.91 -12.47
CA GLU A 83 -13.77 7.48 -12.61
C GLU A 83 -13.18 6.65 -11.46
N ALA A 84 -11.91 6.89 -11.11
CA ALA A 84 -11.24 6.18 -10.02
C ALA A 84 -11.92 6.42 -8.67
N ASP A 85 -12.28 7.66 -8.37
CA ASP A 85 -12.96 8.04 -7.14
C ASP A 85 -14.38 7.46 -7.07
N ALA A 86 -15.11 7.47 -8.20
CA ALA A 86 -16.42 6.84 -8.29
C ALA A 86 -16.33 5.32 -8.08
N TYR A 87 -15.36 4.66 -8.72
CA TYR A 87 -15.08 3.24 -8.53
C TYR A 87 -14.80 2.91 -7.06
N TRP A 88 -13.94 3.69 -6.41
CA TRP A 88 -13.61 3.45 -5.01
C TRP A 88 -14.78 3.72 -4.07
N ALA A 89 -15.60 4.74 -4.35
CA ALA A 89 -16.83 5.00 -3.59
C ALA A 89 -17.83 3.84 -3.67
N GLU A 90 -18.06 3.29 -4.87
CA GLU A 90 -18.91 2.11 -5.06
C GLU A 90 -18.35 0.89 -4.31
N ARG A 91 -17.04 0.66 -4.43
CA ARG A 91 -16.37 -0.43 -3.74
C ARG A 91 -16.47 -0.30 -2.22
N LYS A 92 -16.31 0.91 -1.65
CA LYS A 92 -16.54 1.17 -0.21
C LYS A 92 -17.97 0.84 0.19
N ALA A 93 -18.97 1.19 -0.63
CA ALA A 93 -20.36 0.87 -0.36
C ALA A 93 -20.58 -0.66 -0.33
N ARG A 94 -20.03 -1.40 -1.30
CA ARG A 94 -20.07 -2.87 -1.33
C ARG A 94 -19.38 -3.52 -0.13
N ILE A 95 -18.19 -3.02 0.24
CA ILE A 95 -17.47 -3.49 1.44
C ILE A 95 -18.32 -3.25 2.69
N ARG A 96 -18.94 -2.07 2.82
CA ARG A 96 -19.80 -1.74 3.95
C ARG A 96 -21.01 -2.67 4.01
N GLU A 97 -21.71 -2.87 2.91
CA GLU A 97 -22.86 -3.78 2.82
C GLU A 97 -22.47 -5.21 3.19
N ARG A 98 -21.39 -5.74 2.58
CA ARG A 98 -20.88 -7.07 2.88
C ARG A 98 -20.46 -7.19 4.34
N ALA A 99 -19.79 -6.18 4.89
CA ALA A 99 -19.39 -6.18 6.28
C ALA A 99 -20.60 -6.28 7.21
N LEU A 100 -21.74 -5.63 6.89
CA LEU A 100 -22.95 -5.73 7.69
C LEU A 100 -23.63 -7.10 7.61
N SER A 101 -23.37 -7.92 6.59
CA SER A 101 -23.99 -9.24 6.41
C SER A 101 -23.22 -10.40 7.07
N ILE A 102 -21.96 -10.19 7.46
CA ILE A 102 -21.09 -11.21 8.08
C ILE A 102 -20.99 -11.04 9.60
N LYS A 103 -20.76 -12.11 10.37
CA LYS A 103 -20.54 -12.00 11.82
C LYS A 103 -19.32 -11.15 12.17
N CYS A 104 -19.47 -10.20 13.09
CA CYS A 104 -18.38 -9.34 13.57
C CYS A 104 -17.45 -10.10 14.55
N PRO A 105 -16.15 -10.25 14.25
CA PRO A 105 -15.20 -10.91 15.15
C PRO A 105 -14.99 -10.16 16.48
N SER A 106 -15.15 -8.84 16.49
CA SER A 106 -14.83 -8.00 17.64
C SER A 106 -15.98 -7.89 18.65
N CYS A 107 -17.22 -7.71 18.18
CA CYS A 107 -18.38 -7.52 19.06
C CYS A 107 -19.40 -8.66 19.04
N GLY A 108 -19.21 -9.67 18.17
CA GLY A 108 -20.03 -10.87 18.12
C GLY A 108 -21.40 -10.72 17.44
N VAL A 109 -21.74 -9.52 16.95
CA VAL A 109 -22.98 -9.28 16.20
C VAL A 109 -23.00 -10.15 14.93
N GLU A 110 -24.08 -10.90 14.73
CA GLU A 110 -24.24 -11.80 13.57
C GLU A 110 -24.49 -11.01 12.27
N ARG A 111 -25.40 -10.03 12.29
CA ARG A 111 -25.74 -9.16 11.15
C ARG A 111 -26.12 -7.76 11.64
N GLY A 112 -25.93 -6.75 10.79
CA GLY A 112 -26.25 -5.34 11.08
C GLY A 112 -25.11 -4.56 11.72
N LEU A 113 -25.44 -3.40 12.31
CA LEU A 113 -24.49 -2.44 12.86
C LEU A 113 -23.63 -3.05 13.98
N CYS A 114 -22.38 -2.59 14.08
CA CYS A 114 -21.51 -3.00 15.17
C CYS A 114 -21.96 -2.36 16.50
N MET A 115 -21.71 -3.06 17.61
CA MET A 115 -21.97 -2.52 18.96
C MET A 115 -20.69 -1.94 19.56
N ARG A 116 -20.76 -0.71 20.08
CA ARG A 116 -19.70 -0.05 20.87
C ARG A 116 -20.06 -0.08 22.37
N GLY A 117 -19.06 -0.19 23.23
CA GLY A 117 -19.23 -0.23 24.69
C GLY A 117 -19.10 -1.63 25.31
N LYS A 118 -19.16 -1.71 26.65
CA LYS A 118 -19.03 -2.95 27.43
C LYS A 118 -20.27 -3.20 28.29
N GLY A 119 -20.58 -4.48 28.53
CA GLY A 119 -21.69 -4.90 29.40
C GLY A 119 -23.06 -4.40 28.93
N LYS A 120 -23.84 -3.83 29.86
CA LYS A 120 -25.21 -3.33 29.62
C LYS A 120 -25.26 -1.99 28.86
N GLY A 121 -24.13 -1.32 28.64
CA GLY A 121 -24.05 -0.03 27.94
C GLY A 121 -23.71 -0.13 26.45
N LYS A 122 -23.90 -1.30 25.84
CA LYS A 122 -23.64 -1.50 24.40
C LYS A 122 -24.69 -0.77 23.57
N HIS A 123 -24.24 0.05 22.62
CA HIS A 123 -25.10 0.77 21.68
C HIS A 123 -24.62 0.54 20.23
N PRO A 124 -25.53 0.54 19.24
CA PRO A 124 -25.15 0.42 17.84
C PRO A 124 -24.37 1.66 17.39
N THR A 125 -23.41 1.44 16.48
CA THR A 125 -22.60 2.49 15.85
C THR A 125 -22.57 2.31 14.33
N GLU A 126 -22.48 3.43 13.61
CA GLU A 126 -22.27 3.46 12.16
C GLU A 126 -20.85 3.04 11.75
N GLU A 127 -19.90 3.09 12.69
CA GLU A 127 -18.54 2.61 12.52
C GLU A 127 -18.50 1.08 12.58
N ILE A 128 -17.95 0.46 11.53
CA ILE A 128 -17.77 -0.98 11.46
C ILE A 128 -16.38 -1.33 11.99
N HIS A 129 -16.28 -2.30 12.90
CA HIS A 129 -14.98 -2.74 13.39
C HIS A 129 -14.07 -3.22 12.25
N MET A 130 -12.82 -2.73 12.22
CA MET A 130 -11.84 -3.03 11.16
C MET A 130 -11.66 -4.51 10.84
N PRO A 131 -11.61 -5.46 11.80
CA PRO A 131 -11.51 -6.88 11.47
C PRO A 131 -12.67 -7.40 10.61
N ARG A 132 -13.87 -6.80 10.76
CA ARG A 132 -15.04 -7.14 9.94
C ARG A 132 -14.93 -6.53 8.55
N VAL A 133 -14.44 -5.29 8.43
CA VAL A 133 -14.15 -4.64 7.14
C VAL A 133 -13.11 -5.44 6.36
N ILE A 134 -11.99 -5.81 6.98
CA ILE A 134 -10.93 -6.63 6.35
C ILE A 134 -11.47 -7.96 5.86
N LYS A 135 -12.34 -8.63 6.64
CA LYS A 135 -12.95 -9.89 6.23
C LYS A 135 -13.87 -9.68 5.02
N ALA A 136 -14.70 -8.65 5.03
CA ALA A 136 -15.58 -8.31 3.91
C ALA A 136 -14.79 -8.01 2.63
N THR A 137 -13.71 -7.23 2.73
CA THR A 137 -12.82 -6.94 1.60
C THR A 137 -12.24 -8.23 1.01
N LYS A 138 -11.73 -9.14 1.85
CA LYS A 138 -11.18 -10.43 1.39
C LYS A 138 -12.21 -11.32 0.68
N GLU A 139 -13.45 -11.36 1.17
CA GLU A 139 -14.52 -12.13 0.53
C GLU A 139 -14.86 -11.54 -0.85
N LEU A 140 -14.97 -10.21 -0.96
CA LEU A 140 -15.21 -9.54 -2.23
C LEU A 140 -14.05 -9.71 -3.22
N ASP A 141 -12.80 -9.66 -2.75
CA ASP A 141 -11.62 -9.90 -3.59
C ASP A 141 -11.57 -11.33 -4.13
N SER A 142 -11.97 -12.31 -3.31
CA SER A 142 -12.02 -13.71 -3.72
C SER A 142 -13.13 -13.94 -4.76
N GLU A 143 -14.29 -13.32 -4.59
CA GLU A 143 -15.39 -13.38 -5.56
C GLU A 143 -15.01 -12.75 -6.91
N ALA A 144 -14.37 -11.58 -6.88
CA ALA A 144 -13.91 -10.90 -8.10
C ALA A 144 -12.89 -11.74 -8.88
N LYS A 145 -11.98 -12.43 -8.17
CA LYS A 145 -11.02 -13.35 -8.80
C LYS A 145 -11.69 -14.56 -9.43
N GLY A 146 -12.61 -15.21 -8.71
CA GLY A 146 -13.36 -16.34 -9.26
C GLY A 146 -14.14 -15.97 -10.52
N GLN A 147 -14.83 -14.83 -10.51
CA GLN A 147 -15.56 -14.34 -11.69
C GLN A 147 -14.66 -14.04 -12.89
N ALA A 148 -13.45 -13.52 -12.67
CA ALA A 148 -12.49 -13.27 -13.74
C ALA A 148 -11.96 -14.58 -14.36
N GLU A 149 -11.72 -15.61 -13.53
CA GLU A 149 -11.30 -16.94 -13.98
C GLU A 149 -12.40 -17.64 -14.78
N ASP A 150 -13.65 -17.57 -14.32
CA ASP A 150 -14.82 -18.16 -15.01
C ASP A 150 -15.11 -17.45 -16.36
N SER A 151 -14.92 -16.12 -16.41
CA SER A 151 -15.10 -15.34 -17.63
C SER A 151 -14.00 -15.59 -18.67
N ALA A 152 -12.77 -15.87 -18.21
CA ALA A 152 -11.66 -16.25 -19.11
C ALA A 152 -11.86 -17.66 -19.67
N ALA A 153 -12.31 -18.62 -18.84
CA ALA A 153 -12.56 -19.99 -19.27
C ALA A 153 -13.69 -20.12 -20.31
N SER A 154 -14.66 -19.21 -20.29
CA SER A 154 -15.79 -19.18 -21.23
C SER A 154 -15.52 -18.40 -22.52
N ALA A 155 -14.39 -17.69 -22.64
CA ALA A 155 -13.99 -16.97 -23.85
C ALA A 155 -13.13 -17.83 -24.81
N ASP A 156 -12.65 -18.99 -24.34
CA ASP A 156 -11.81 -19.94 -25.09
C ASP A 156 -12.61 -21.17 -25.62
N GLU A 157 -13.94 -21.22 -25.42
CA GLU A 157 -14.87 -22.20 -26.03
C GLU A 157 -15.58 -21.64 -27.27
#